data_AF-X1PF70-F1
#
_entry.id   AF-X1PF70-F1
#
_cell.length_a   1.000
_cell.length_b   1.000
_cell.length_c   1.000
_cell.angle_alpha   90.00
_cell.angle_beta   90.00
_cell.angle_gamma   90.00
#
_symmetry.space_group_name_H-M   'P 1'
#
loop_
_entity.id
_entity.type
_entity.pdbx_description
1 polymer ?
#
loop_
_entity_poly.entity_id
_entity_poly.type
_entity_poly.pdbx_seq_one_letter_code
_entity_poly.pdbx_strand_id
1 'polypeptide(L)'
;AIARNGAAHLTLIDPAKQSPKISAEIASGAAAAGSDGIMVGGSTRAGGKLLDDTVLWIKKAVDLPVILFPANEAGISRHADAIFFMSMLNSCESYFITGAQRRGAPLVKRFGLETLPMAYLLVAPGGEAGRVGKADLIPRAKPELAVAYALAAQYLGMRFVYLEAGSGAAIPVPTNMVRAVRKATQVTLIVGGGVRTQKVAKERARAGAEIIV
;
A
#
# COMPACT_ATOMS: atom_id res chain seq x y z
N ALA A 1 -13.73 6.59 6.86
CA ALA A 1 -13.99 6.92 5.45
C ALA A 1 -14.84 5.85 4.77
N ILE A 2 -14.33 4.61 4.64
CA ILE A 2 -14.99 3.48 3.95
C ILE A 2 -16.46 3.32 4.34
N ALA A 3 -16.77 3.18 5.64
CA ALA A 3 -18.15 3.00 6.10
C ALA A 3 -19.09 4.18 5.79
N ARG A 4 -18.56 5.40 5.66
CA ARG A 4 -19.36 6.61 5.39
C ARG A 4 -19.50 6.90 3.89
N ASN A 5 -18.42 6.73 3.13
CA ASN A 5 -18.28 7.20 1.75
C ASN A 5 -18.23 6.06 0.73
N GLY A 6 -18.21 4.80 1.18
CA GLY A 6 -18.02 3.60 0.35
C GLY A 6 -16.56 3.31 -0.01
N ALA A 7 -15.67 4.31 0.02
CA ALA A 7 -14.23 4.15 -0.19
C ALA A 7 -13.43 5.19 0.61
N ALA A 8 -12.15 4.91 0.81
CA ALA A 8 -11.14 5.84 1.31
C ALA A 8 -10.12 6.18 0.23
N HIS A 9 -9.49 7.34 0.36
CA HIS A 9 -8.33 7.72 -0.43
C HIS A 9 -7.10 7.87 0.49
N LEU A 10 -5.98 7.27 0.11
CA LEU A 10 -4.71 7.46 0.81
C LEU A 10 -3.67 8.06 -0.15
N THR A 11 -2.88 9.01 0.34
CA THR A 11 -1.81 9.62 -0.46
C THR A 11 -0.48 8.99 -0.10
N LEU A 12 0.17 8.34 -1.07
CA LEU A 12 1.52 7.80 -0.90
C LEU A 12 2.60 8.85 -1.18
N ILE A 13 3.44 9.09 -0.18
CA ILE A 13 4.61 9.98 -0.23
C ILE A 13 5.86 9.13 -0.04
N ASP A 14 6.81 9.24 -0.98
CA ASP A 14 8.10 8.55 -0.92
C ASP A 14 9.18 9.47 -0.37
N PRO A 15 9.70 9.23 0.86
CA PRO A 15 10.74 10.07 1.46
C PRO A 15 12.00 10.22 0.62
N ALA A 16 12.28 9.30 -0.32
CA ALA A 16 13.47 9.37 -1.16
C ALA A 16 13.38 10.38 -2.32
N LYS A 17 12.20 10.96 -2.57
CA LYS A 17 11.95 11.84 -3.73
C LYS A 17 11.95 13.34 -3.40
N GLN A 18 11.83 13.71 -2.12
CA GLN A 18 11.78 15.10 -1.68
C GLN A 18 12.21 15.23 -0.21
N SER A 19 12.39 16.46 0.28
CA SER A 19 12.73 16.70 1.68
C SER A 19 11.56 16.43 2.64
N PRO A 20 11.81 16.24 3.95
CA PRO A 20 10.76 16.14 4.96
C PRO A 20 9.78 17.32 4.96
N LYS A 21 10.29 18.54 4.77
CA LYS A 21 9.47 19.76 4.70
C LYS A 21 8.53 19.74 3.49
N ILE A 22 9.04 19.41 2.31
CA ILE A 22 8.21 19.29 1.09
C ILE A 22 7.19 18.15 1.24
N SER A 23 7.58 17.04 1.89
CA SER A 23 6.65 15.94 2.18
C SER A 23 5.47 16.40 3.05
N ALA A 24 5.72 17.27 4.04
CA ALA A 24 4.67 17.86 4.86
C ALA A 24 3.76 18.81 4.06
N GLU A 25 4.32 19.65 3.19
CA GLU A 25 3.54 20.51 2.29
C GLU A 25 2.61 19.70 1.37
N ILE A 26 3.12 18.59 0.80
CA ILE A 26 2.32 17.65 0.00
C ILE A 26 1.21 17.02 0.85
N ALA A 27 1.52 16.57 2.07
CA ALA A 27 0.55 15.98 2.97
C ALA A 27 -0.57 16.97 3.35
N SER A 28 -0.24 18.22 3.66
CA SER A 28 -1.24 19.27 3.93
C SER A 28 -2.13 19.53 2.72
N GLY A 29 -1.55 19.61 1.52
CA GLY A 29 -2.33 19.74 0.27
C GLY A 29 -3.27 18.55 0.05
N ALA A 30 -2.79 17.33 0.29
CA ALA A 30 -3.60 16.11 0.18
C ALA A 30 -4.73 16.06 1.22
N ALA A 31 -4.46 16.47 2.45
CA ALA A 31 -5.48 16.54 3.51
C ALA A 31 -6.57 17.57 3.17
N ALA A 32 -6.18 18.77 2.71
CA ALA A 32 -7.11 19.79 2.27
C ALA A 32 -7.96 19.34 1.06
N ALA A 33 -7.41 18.49 0.19
CA ALA A 33 -8.11 17.87 -0.92
C ALA A 33 -9.02 16.69 -0.53
N GLY A 34 -9.05 16.29 0.75
CA GLY A 34 -9.93 15.25 1.28
C GLY A 34 -9.33 13.84 1.30
N SER A 35 -8.01 13.70 1.31
CA SER A 35 -7.37 12.40 1.59
C SER A 35 -7.69 11.95 3.03
N ASP A 36 -7.87 10.65 3.23
CA ASP A 36 -8.25 10.07 4.52
C ASP A 36 -7.05 9.60 5.35
N GLY A 37 -5.86 9.60 4.76
CA GLY A 37 -4.62 9.17 5.41
C GLY A 37 -3.40 9.36 4.52
N ILE A 38 -2.22 9.40 5.13
CA ILE A 38 -0.95 9.58 4.44
C ILE A 38 -0.14 8.30 4.57
N MET A 39 0.21 7.70 3.43
CA MET A 39 1.14 6.58 3.37
C MET A 39 2.56 7.11 3.19
N VAL A 40 3.52 6.57 3.94
CA VAL A 40 4.93 6.97 3.85
C VAL A 40 5.80 5.75 3.55
N GLY A 41 6.49 5.78 2.41
CA GLY A 41 7.40 4.71 1.98
C GLY A 41 7.41 4.51 0.47
N GLY A 42 7.48 3.26 0.01
CA GLY A 42 7.49 2.93 -1.43
C GLY A 42 8.88 2.85 -2.08
N SER A 43 9.97 3.12 -1.36
CA SER A 43 11.33 2.91 -1.85
C SER A 43 12.25 2.30 -0.78
N THR A 44 13.33 1.64 -1.21
CA THR A 44 14.34 1.03 -0.32
C THR A 44 15.24 2.04 0.38
N ARG A 45 15.25 3.30 -0.08
CA ARG A 45 16.03 4.41 0.51
C ARG A 45 15.25 5.18 1.59
N ALA A 46 13.95 4.90 1.75
CA ALA A 46 13.08 5.52 2.73
C ALA A 46 13.24 4.89 4.12
N GLY A 47 14.41 5.03 4.74
CA GLY A 47 14.71 4.47 6.06
C GLY A 47 15.53 5.40 6.96
N GLY A 48 15.68 5.01 8.24
CA GLY A 48 16.46 5.73 9.23
C GLY A 48 15.99 7.17 9.46
N LYS A 49 16.95 8.09 9.69
CA LYS A 49 16.66 9.49 10.04
C LYS A 49 15.78 10.20 9.00
N LEU A 50 15.97 9.93 7.72
CA LEU A 50 15.16 10.55 6.65
C LEU A 50 13.68 10.18 6.81
N LEU A 51 13.39 8.90 7.08
CA LEU A 51 12.02 8.43 7.30
C LEU A 51 11.45 9.06 8.58
N ASP A 52 12.20 9.01 9.69
CA ASP A 52 11.76 9.56 10.97
C ASP A 52 11.43 11.05 10.88
N ASP A 53 12.33 11.84 10.29
CA ASP A 53 12.10 13.26 10.06
C ASP A 53 10.87 13.48 9.17
N THR A 54 10.71 12.71 8.09
CA THR A 54 9.57 12.83 7.18
C THR A 54 8.24 12.57 7.89
N VAL A 55 8.15 11.50 8.67
CA VAL A 55 6.96 11.18 9.47
C VAL A 55 6.66 12.28 10.48
N LEU A 56 7.67 12.76 11.21
CA LEU A 56 7.51 13.84 12.19
C LEU A 56 7.05 15.15 11.56
N TRP A 57 7.59 15.51 10.38
CA TRP A 57 7.18 16.72 9.66
C TRP A 57 5.74 16.61 9.15
N ILE A 58 5.34 15.47 8.60
CA ILE A 58 3.96 15.23 8.16
C ILE A 58 3.00 15.32 9.35
N LYS A 59 3.28 14.65 10.47
CA LYS A 59 2.41 14.66 11.67
C LYS A 59 2.26 16.03 12.33
N LYS A 60 3.20 16.95 12.11
CA LYS A 60 3.07 18.35 12.55
C LYS A 60 2.15 19.17 11.64
N ALA A 61 1.95 18.73 10.41
CA ALA A 61 1.30 19.50 9.36
C ALA A 61 -0.14 19.04 9.08
N VAL A 62 -0.51 17.80 9.48
CA VAL A 62 -1.85 17.23 9.32
C VAL A 62 -2.24 16.33 10.50
N ASP A 63 -3.54 16.27 10.80
CA ASP A 63 -4.12 15.36 11.80
C ASP A 63 -4.50 13.98 11.23
N LEU A 64 -4.22 13.74 9.95
CA LEU A 64 -4.49 12.46 9.29
C LEU A 64 -3.55 11.36 9.80
N PRO A 65 -4.02 10.09 9.85
CA PRO A 65 -3.16 8.98 10.21
C PRO A 65 -2.01 8.82 9.22
N VAL A 66 -0.80 8.64 9.75
CA VAL A 66 0.42 8.37 8.98
C VAL A 66 0.74 6.88 9.07
N ILE A 67 0.65 6.20 7.92
CA ILE A 67 0.76 4.75 7.79
C ILE A 67 2.03 4.41 7.02
N LEU A 68 2.89 3.58 7.60
CA LEU A 68 4.11 3.14 6.92
C LEU A 68 3.78 2.15 5.79
N PHE A 69 4.39 2.37 4.63
CA PHE A 69 4.38 1.48 3.47
C PHE A 69 5.82 1.05 3.12
N PRO A 70 6.45 0.24 3.98
CA PRO A 70 7.88 -0.07 3.87
C PRO A 70 8.22 -0.98 2.69
N ALA A 71 9.37 -0.75 2.06
CA ALA A 71 9.93 -1.67 1.06
C ALA A 71 10.71 -2.84 1.71
N ASN A 72 11.25 -2.64 2.92
CA ASN A 72 12.00 -3.63 3.70
C ASN A 72 12.02 -3.23 5.19
N GLU A 73 12.73 -3.99 6.02
CA GLU A 73 12.83 -3.76 7.47
C GLU A 73 13.43 -2.40 7.87
N ALA A 74 14.15 -1.71 6.98
CA ALA A 74 14.69 -0.37 7.27
C ALA A 74 13.63 0.75 7.19
N GLY A 75 12.47 0.46 6.59
CA GLY A 75 11.34 1.39 6.44
C GLY A 75 10.43 1.49 7.67
N ILE A 76 10.93 1.18 8.87
CA ILE A 76 10.15 1.16 10.11
C ILE A 76 10.52 2.36 10.97
N SER A 77 9.57 3.26 11.17
CA SER A 77 9.68 4.41 12.07
C SER A 77 8.77 4.24 13.28
N ARG A 78 9.23 4.68 14.45
CA ARG A 78 8.42 4.66 15.68
C ARG A 78 7.41 5.79 15.80
N HIS A 79 7.45 6.75 14.87
CA HIS A 79 6.66 7.97 14.93
C HIS A 79 5.32 7.85 14.19
N ALA A 80 5.17 6.83 13.36
CA ALA A 80 3.96 6.56 12.59
C ALA A 80 2.84 5.97 13.47
N ASP A 81 1.60 6.05 13.00
CA ASP A 81 0.44 5.55 13.72
C ASP A 81 0.24 4.04 13.46
N ALA A 82 0.47 3.62 12.22
CA ALA A 82 0.32 2.24 11.80
C ALA A 82 1.37 1.84 10.76
N ILE A 83 1.43 0.54 10.48
CA ILE A 83 2.25 -0.05 9.42
C ILE A 83 1.41 -1.05 8.62
N PHE A 84 1.44 -0.91 7.29
CA PHE A 84 1.04 -2.00 6.40
C PHE A 84 2.07 -3.13 6.53
N PHE A 85 1.76 -4.09 7.41
CA PHE A 85 2.61 -5.23 7.68
C PHE A 85 2.40 -6.26 6.57
N MET A 86 3.08 -6.02 5.45
CA MET A 86 2.75 -6.65 4.18
C MET A 86 3.54 -7.92 3.90
N SER A 87 2.95 -8.82 3.12
CA SER A 87 3.61 -9.98 2.50
C SER A 87 3.39 -9.96 1.00
N MET A 88 4.47 -9.99 0.21
CA MET A 88 4.38 -10.06 -1.24
C MET A 88 4.13 -11.51 -1.67
N LEU A 89 2.88 -11.95 -1.64
CA LEU A 89 2.54 -13.38 -1.77
C LEU A 89 2.91 -13.99 -3.11
N ASN A 90 2.97 -13.19 -4.18
CA ASN A 90 3.40 -13.64 -5.50
C ASN A 90 4.88 -13.34 -5.79
N SER A 91 5.72 -13.16 -4.78
CA SER A 91 7.17 -13.11 -4.95
C SER A 91 7.75 -14.51 -5.15
N CYS A 92 8.77 -14.64 -5.99
CA CYS A 92 9.58 -15.86 -6.09
C CYS A 92 10.66 -15.95 -5.00
N GLU A 93 10.75 -14.96 -4.11
CA GLU A 93 11.78 -14.87 -3.07
C GLU A 93 11.17 -14.85 -1.68
N SER A 94 11.53 -15.83 -0.86
CA SER A 94 11.04 -15.95 0.52
C SER A 94 11.34 -14.73 1.38
N TYR A 95 12.38 -13.96 1.03
CA TYR A 95 12.70 -12.69 1.67
C TYR A 95 11.51 -11.71 1.65
N PHE A 96 10.78 -11.57 0.54
CA PHE A 96 9.65 -10.64 0.44
C PHE A 96 8.33 -11.23 0.94
N ILE A 97 8.24 -12.55 1.09
CA ILE A 97 7.04 -13.23 1.61
C ILE A 97 7.06 -13.20 3.15
N THR A 98 8.14 -13.65 3.78
CA THR A 98 8.24 -13.76 5.25
C THR A 98 9.58 -13.33 5.84
N GLY A 99 10.64 -13.20 5.04
CA GLY A 99 11.98 -12.90 5.54
C GLY A 99 12.13 -11.49 6.13
N ALA A 100 11.76 -10.45 5.37
CA ALA A 100 11.80 -9.06 5.82
C ALA A 100 10.84 -8.83 7.00
N GLN A 101 9.67 -9.48 6.96
CA GLN A 101 8.64 -9.45 7.99
C GLN A 101 9.19 -10.02 9.30
N ARG A 102 9.84 -11.18 9.26
CA ARG A 102 10.50 -11.79 10.43
C ARG A 102 11.56 -10.87 11.04
N ARG A 103 12.34 -10.16 10.21
CA ARG A 103 13.37 -9.21 10.68
C ARG A 103 12.77 -7.95 11.28
N GLY A 104 11.69 -7.43 10.69
CA GLY A 104 11.03 -6.20 11.14
C GLY A 104 10.08 -6.39 12.33
N ALA A 105 9.50 -7.57 12.53
CA ALA A 105 8.46 -7.81 13.53
C ALA A 105 8.86 -7.43 14.98
N PRO A 106 10.07 -7.76 15.48
CA PRO A 106 10.47 -7.33 16.83
C PRO A 106 10.52 -5.81 16.98
N LEU A 107 10.94 -5.10 15.92
CA LEU A 107 11.01 -3.64 15.90
C LEU A 107 9.61 -3.02 15.93
N VAL A 108 8.69 -3.53 15.10
CA VAL A 108 7.28 -3.14 15.08
C VAL A 108 6.65 -3.31 16.46
N LYS A 109 6.86 -4.47 17.10
CA LYS A 109 6.35 -4.74 18.45
C LYS A 109 6.92 -3.78 19.49
N ARG A 110 8.24 -3.55 19.45
CA ARG A 110 8.93 -2.63 20.38
C ARG A 110 8.43 -1.18 20.24
N PHE A 111 8.08 -0.77 19.02
CA PHE A 111 7.57 0.57 18.75
C PHE A 111 6.07 0.72 19.02
N GLY A 112 5.35 -0.38 19.24
CA GLY A 112 3.91 -0.33 19.54
C GLY A 112 3.06 0.13 18.36
N LEU A 113 3.55 -0.05 17.12
CA LEU A 113 2.82 0.33 15.91
C LEU A 113 1.59 -0.55 15.72
N GLU A 114 0.47 0.03 15.29
CA GLU A 114 -0.67 -0.75 14.83
C GLU A 114 -0.31 -1.53 13.56
N THR A 115 -0.53 -2.84 13.57
CA THR A 115 -0.27 -3.70 12.41
C THR A 115 -1.50 -3.87 11.55
N LEU A 116 -1.37 -3.53 10.27
CA LEU A 116 -2.36 -3.77 9.23
C LEU A 116 -1.87 -4.95 8.36
N PRO A 117 -2.22 -6.21 8.70
CA PRO A 117 -1.72 -7.39 7.99
C PRO A 117 -2.29 -7.43 6.57
N MET A 118 -1.40 -7.39 5.58
CA MET A 118 -1.77 -7.14 4.19
C MET A 118 -1.08 -8.10 3.21
N ALA A 119 -1.84 -8.68 2.29
CA ALA A 119 -1.26 -9.28 1.10
C ALA A 119 -0.98 -8.20 0.06
N TYR A 120 0.24 -8.15 -0.45
CA TYR A 120 0.64 -7.24 -1.52
C TYR A 120 0.83 -8.05 -2.80
N LEU A 121 -0.02 -7.82 -3.79
CA LEU A 121 -0.10 -8.61 -5.01
C LEU A 121 0.22 -7.76 -6.22
N LEU A 122 1.31 -8.11 -6.91
CA LEU A 122 1.76 -7.37 -8.08
C LEU A 122 1.05 -7.87 -9.32
N VAL A 123 0.32 -6.97 -9.97
CA VAL A 123 -0.38 -7.18 -11.24
C VAL A 123 0.45 -6.58 -12.36
N ALA A 124 0.56 -7.26 -13.50
CA ALA A 124 1.31 -6.74 -14.64
C ALA A 124 0.81 -5.33 -15.04
N PRO A 125 1.72 -4.35 -15.25
CA PRO A 125 3.16 -4.52 -15.50
C PRO A 125 4.06 -4.62 -14.25
N GLY A 126 3.54 -4.41 -13.04
CA GLY A 126 4.26 -4.57 -11.76
C GLY A 126 5.27 -3.47 -11.42
N GLY A 127 5.80 -2.76 -12.43
CA GLY A 127 6.76 -1.68 -12.27
C GLY A 127 8.04 -2.12 -11.53
N GLU A 128 8.72 -1.15 -10.92
CA GLU A 128 9.97 -1.41 -10.19
C GLU A 128 9.78 -2.32 -8.97
N ALA A 129 8.63 -2.22 -8.29
CA ALA A 129 8.30 -3.08 -7.16
C ALA A 129 8.24 -4.56 -7.56
N GLY A 130 7.62 -4.87 -8.72
CA GLY A 130 7.59 -6.23 -9.26
C GLY A 130 8.99 -6.74 -9.64
N ARG A 131 9.83 -5.88 -10.23
CA ARG A 131 11.20 -6.23 -10.62
C ARG A 131 12.10 -6.51 -9.41
N VAL A 132 12.13 -5.60 -8.44
CA VAL A 132 12.96 -5.74 -7.22
C VAL A 132 12.44 -6.86 -6.34
N GLY A 133 11.11 -6.97 -6.22
CA GLY A 133 10.43 -8.00 -5.45
C GLY A 133 10.47 -9.39 -6.09
N LYS A 134 11.06 -9.53 -7.29
CA LYS A 134 11.04 -10.76 -8.11
C LYS A 134 9.65 -11.40 -8.16
N ALA A 135 8.63 -10.57 -8.45
CA ALA A 135 7.25 -11.01 -8.46
C ALA A 135 6.94 -11.84 -9.71
N ASP A 136 6.29 -12.99 -9.52
CA ASP A 136 5.53 -13.67 -10.54
C ASP A 136 4.23 -12.88 -10.77
N LEU A 137 4.31 -11.91 -11.68
CA LEU A 137 3.27 -10.91 -11.89
C LEU A 137 1.95 -11.57 -12.29
N ILE A 138 0.86 -11.20 -11.62
CA ILE A 138 -0.47 -11.66 -11.98
C ILE A 138 -0.82 -11.08 -13.36
N PRO A 139 -1.10 -11.92 -14.38
CA PRO A 139 -1.50 -11.43 -15.68
C PRO A 139 -2.85 -10.73 -15.62
N ARG A 140 -2.97 -9.60 -16.31
CA ARG A 140 -4.18 -8.76 -16.32
C ARG A 140 -5.43 -9.50 -16.81
N ALA A 141 -5.23 -10.48 -17.71
CA ALA A 141 -6.28 -11.32 -18.27
C ALA A 141 -6.65 -12.52 -17.38
N LYS A 142 -6.03 -12.68 -16.20
CA LYS A 142 -6.26 -13.78 -15.26
C LYS A 142 -6.79 -13.32 -13.89
N PRO A 143 -8.00 -12.72 -13.80
CA PRO A 143 -8.63 -12.35 -12.53
C PRO A 143 -8.69 -13.48 -11.49
N GLU A 144 -8.87 -14.72 -11.95
CA GLU A 144 -8.97 -15.92 -11.11
C GLU A 144 -7.72 -16.16 -10.26
N LEU A 145 -6.53 -15.78 -10.76
CA LEU A 145 -5.29 -15.87 -9.98
C LEU A 145 -5.26 -14.82 -8.86
N ALA A 146 -5.70 -13.59 -9.13
CA ALA A 146 -5.84 -12.57 -8.10
C ALA A 146 -6.84 -13.00 -7.02
N VAL A 147 -7.95 -13.62 -7.42
CA VAL A 147 -8.93 -14.20 -6.48
C VAL A 147 -8.31 -15.30 -5.63
N ALA A 148 -7.56 -16.22 -6.22
CA ALA A 148 -6.90 -17.31 -5.49
C ALA A 148 -5.93 -16.78 -4.41
N TYR A 149 -5.08 -15.81 -4.76
CA TYR A 149 -4.19 -15.16 -3.79
C TYR A 149 -4.95 -14.39 -2.70
N ALA A 150 -6.01 -13.67 -3.06
CA ALA A 150 -6.80 -12.92 -2.10
C ALA A 150 -7.54 -13.84 -1.10
N LEU A 151 -8.05 -14.98 -1.56
CA LEU A 151 -8.63 -16.02 -0.70
C LEU A 151 -7.57 -16.64 0.22
N ALA A 152 -6.39 -16.96 -0.30
CA ALA A 152 -5.28 -17.45 0.51
C ALA A 152 -4.91 -16.44 1.61
N ALA A 153 -4.79 -15.15 1.25
CA ALA A 153 -4.54 -14.07 2.21
C ALA A 153 -5.61 -14.01 3.31
N GLN A 154 -6.89 -14.08 2.93
CA GLN A 154 -8.01 -14.09 3.87
C GLN A 154 -7.93 -15.26 4.85
N TYR A 155 -7.69 -16.48 4.35
CA TYR A 155 -7.61 -17.67 5.19
C TYR A 155 -6.37 -17.71 6.07
N LEU A 156 -5.31 -17.00 5.69
CA LEU A 156 -4.13 -16.74 6.53
C LEU A 156 -4.35 -15.61 7.53
N GLY A 157 -5.55 -15.02 7.60
CA GLY A 157 -5.90 -13.97 8.55
C GLY A 157 -5.48 -12.55 8.15
N MET A 158 -5.06 -12.33 6.90
CA MET A 158 -4.79 -10.98 6.40
C MET A 158 -6.09 -10.22 6.21
N ARG A 159 -6.15 -9.01 6.76
CA ARG A 159 -7.35 -8.16 6.72
C ARG A 159 -7.40 -7.31 5.45
N PHE A 160 -6.25 -7.10 4.81
CA PHE A 160 -6.10 -6.26 3.63
C PHE A 160 -5.52 -7.05 2.47
N VAL A 161 -5.98 -6.76 1.26
CA VAL A 161 -5.33 -7.18 0.01
C VAL A 161 -5.11 -5.94 -0.83
N TYR A 162 -3.88 -5.76 -1.31
CA TYR A 162 -3.51 -4.67 -2.19
C TYR A 162 -3.19 -5.23 -3.57
N LEU A 163 -3.98 -4.84 -4.58
CA LEU A 163 -3.67 -5.06 -6.00
C LEU A 163 -2.88 -3.87 -6.55
N GLU A 164 -1.61 -4.09 -6.89
CA GLU A 164 -0.69 -3.04 -7.32
C GLU A 164 -0.24 -3.27 -8.76
N ALA A 165 -0.50 -2.29 -9.64
CA ALA A 165 -0.06 -2.35 -11.04
C ALA A 165 1.40 -1.90 -11.27
N GLY A 166 2.01 -1.30 -10.26
CA GLY A 166 3.33 -0.66 -10.28
C GLY A 166 3.22 0.86 -10.17
N SER A 167 4.10 1.47 -9.37
CA SER A 167 4.26 2.92 -9.31
C SER A 167 4.50 3.48 -10.71
N GLY A 168 3.66 4.42 -11.12
CA GLY A 168 3.76 5.05 -12.43
C GLY A 168 3.31 4.17 -13.60
N ALA A 169 2.70 3.00 -13.37
CA ALA A 169 2.17 2.16 -14.43
C ALA A 169 1.26 2.95 -15.38
N ALA A 170 1.39 2.75 -16.69
CA ALA A 170 0.55 3.43 -17.67
C ALA A 170 -0.91 2.98 -17.59
N ILE A 171 -1.13 1.72 -17.17
CA ILE A 171 -2.45 1.11 -17.10
C ILE A 171 -2.71 0.57 -15.69
N PRO A 172 -3.71 1.10 -14.97
CA PRO A 172 -4.05 0.65 -13.62
C PRO A 172 -4.61 -0.77 -13.60
N VAL A 173 -4.82 -1.33 -12.41
CA VAL A 173 -5.45 -2.67 -12.25
C VAL A 173 -6.80 -2.72 -13.01
N PRO A 174 -7.08 -3.81 -13.77
CA PRO A 174 -8.34 -3.99 -14.49
C PRO A 174 -9.54 -4.03 -13.54
N THR A 175 -10.64 -3.34 -13.90
CA THR A 175 -11.84 -3.31 -13.03
C THR A 175 -12.54 -4.66 -12.92
N ASN A 176 -12.46 -5.53 -13.92
CA ASN A 176 -12.97 -6.90 -13.83
C ASN A 176 -12.21 -7.72 -12.76
N MET A 177 -10.90 -7.52 -12.62
CA MET A 177 -10.09 -8.14 -11.57
C MET A 177 -10.48 -7.63 -10.18
N VAL A 178 -10.64 -6.31 -10.03
CA VAL A 178 -11.13 -5.71 -8.77
C VAL A 178 -12.50 -6.28 -8.37
N ARG A 179 -13.46 -6.35 -9.30
CA ARG A 179 -14.78 -6.94 -9.05
C ARG A 179 -14.71 -8.41 -8.67
N ALA A 180 -13.86 -9.19 -9.34
CA ALA A 180 -13.72 -10.61 -9.08
C ALA A 180 -13.21 -10.86 -7.65
N VAL A 181 -12.19 -10.12 -7.22
CA VAL A 181 -11.66 -10.20 -5.85
C VAL A 181 -12.73 -9.77 -4.84
N ARG A 182 -13.35 -8.60 -5.02
CA ARG A 182 -14.40 -8.10 -4.10
C ARG A 182 -15.57 -9.07 -3.94
N LYS A 183 -15.96 -9.78 -5.01
CA LYS A 183 -17.06 -10.77 -4.95
C LYS A 183 -16.67 -12.02 -4.16
N ALA A 184 -15.39 -12.41 -4.20
CA ALA A 184 -14.91 -13.65 -3.62
C ALA A 184 -14.44 -13.52 -2.16
N THR A 185 -14.11 -12.31 -1.70
CA THR A 185 -13.48 -12.09 -0.39
C THR A 185 -14.18 -11.01 0.44
N GLN A 186 -13.89 -11.02 1.74
CA GLN A 186 -14.33 -10.05 2.74
C GLN A 186 -13.18 -9.14 3.23
N VAL A 187 -11.97 -9.33 2.70
CA VAL A 187 -10.81 -8.48 2.99
C VAL A 187 -11.08 -7.05 2.50
N THR A 188 -10.48 -6.07 3.17
CA THR A 188 -10.48 -4.69 2.68
C THR A 188 -9.59 -4.61 1.44
N LEU A 189 -10.19 -4.28 0.29
CA LEU A 189 -9.49 -4.27 -0.99
C LEU A 189 -8.88 -2.88 -1.29
N ILE A 190 -7.55 -2.86 -1.41
CA ILE A 190 -6.76 -1.69 -1.79
C ILE A 190 -6.35 -1.82 -3.26
N VAL A 191 -6.42 -0.73 -4.02
CA VAL A 191 -5.94 -0.67 -5.40
C VAL A 191 -5.06 0.55 -5.61
N GLY A 192 -3.88 0.32 -6.18
CA GLY A 192 -2.94 1.37 -6.56
C GLY A 192 -2.19 1.06 -7.85
N GLY A 193 -1.38 2.02 -8.26
CA GLY A 193 -0.61 1.96 -9.51
C GLY A 193 -1.40 2.45 -10.71
N GLY A 194 -0.90 3.51 -11.35
CA GLY A 194 -1.49 4.07 -12.57
C GLY A 194 -2.82 4.82 -12.39
N VAL A 195 -3.23 5.11 -11.15
CA VAL A 195 -4.43 5.92 -10.85
C VAL A 195 -4.07 7.41 -10.92
N ARG A 196 -4.26 8.03 -12.10
CA ARG A 196 -3.87 9.44 -12.35
C ARG A 196 -5.01 10.41 -12.55
N THR A 197 -6.25 9.92 -12.64
CA THR A 197 -7.41 10.77 -12.90
C THR A 197 -8.59 10.37 -12.02
N GLN A 198 -9.46 11.33 -11.72
CA GLN A 198 -10.70 11.10 -10.98
C GLN A 198 -11.55 9.99 -11.60
N LYS A 199 -11.65 9.95 -12.94
CA LYS A 199 -12.38 8.91 -13.66
C LYS A 199 -11.82 7.52 -13.36
N VAL A 200 -10.50 7.36 -13.42
CA VAL A 200 -9.84 6.08 -13.14
C VAL A 200 -10.08 5.65 -11.69
N ALA A 201 -9.91 6.55 -10.72
CA ALA A 201 -10.17 6.28 -9.31
C ALA A 201 -11.62 5.82 -9.08
N LYS A 202 -12.59 6.59 -9.63
CA LYS A 202 -14.03 6.31 -9.51
C LYS A 202 -14.43 4.95 -10.09
N GLU A 203 -13.83 4.56 -11.21
CA GLU A 203 -14.07 3.26 -11.82
C GLU A 203 -13.61 2.10 -10.92
N ARG A 204 -12.50 2.25 -10.18
CA ARG A 204 -11.97 1.20 -9.29
C ARG A 204 -12.75 1.15 -7.97
N ALA A 205 -13.11 2.31 -7.41
CA ALA A 205 -13.99 2.38 -6.26
C ALA A 205 -15.34 1.70 -6.56
N ARG A 206 -15.98 2.02 -7.70
CA ARG A 206 -17.21 1.36 -8.16
C ARG A 206 -17.05 -0.13 -8.46
N ALA A 207 -15.85 -0.57 -8.80
CA ALA A 207 -15.55 -1.98 -9.00
C ALA A 207 -15.40 -2.74 -7.67
N GLY A 208 -15.37 -2.05 -6.53
CA GLY A 208 -15.31 -2.67 -5.21
C GLY A 208 -14.00 -2.47 -4.45
N ALA A 209 -13.10 -1.60 -4.95
CA ALA A 209 -11.96 -1.17 -4.16
C ALA A 209 -12.44 -0.25 -3.02
N GLU A 210 -12.08 -0.58 -1.80
CA GLU A 210 -12.45 0.18 -0.60
C GLU A 210 -11.39 1.22 -0.26
N ILE A 211 -10.16 1.06 -0.74
CA ILE A 211 -9.10 2.05 -0.62
C ILE A 211 -8.44 2.27 -1.99
N ILE A 212 -8.33 3.53 -2.38
CA ILE A 212 -7.57 3.96 -3.57
C ILE A 212 -6.29 4.66 -3.13
N VAL A 213 -5.18 4.31 -3.77
CA VAL A 213 -3.83 4.86 -3.55
C VAL A 213 -3.29 5.49 -4.83
#